data_AF-A0A2N5A2L0-F1
#
_entry.id   AF-A0A2N5A2L0-F1
#
_cell.length_a   1.000
_cell.length_b   1.000
_cell.length_c   1.000
_cell.angle_alpha   90.00
_cell.angle_beta   90.00
_cell.angle_gamma   90.00
#
_symmetry.space_group_name_H-M   'P 1'
#
loop_
_entity.id
_entity.type
_entity.pdbx_description
1 polymer ?
#
loop_
_entity_poly.entity_id
_entity_poly.type
_entity_poly.pdbx_seq_one_letter_code
_entity_poly.pdbx_strand_id
1 'polypeptide(L)'
;EGLAQLYGQPPMWPTPTRGVSEIRLALRYRSNDSLLRHFKDTSTLYLEIVDYPGEWLLDLPMLAQDYLSWSRQMTGLLQGQRAEWSARWRQLCAGLDPLAPADEARLADIAAAWTDYLHACKREGLHFIQPGRFVLPGEMAGAPALQFFPWPDVDAIGEAKLA
;
A
#
# COMPACT_ATOMS: atom_id res chain seq x y z
N GLU A 1 3.65 9.96 22.43
CA GLU A 1 3.96 8.53 22.59
C GLU A 1 5.37 8.16 22.14
N GLY A 2 5.82 8.55 20.93
CA GLY A 2 7.17 8.21 20.44
C GLY A 2 8.33 8.63 21.37
N LEU A 3 8.29 9.84 21.94
CA LEU A 3 9.29 10.29 22.92
C LEU A 3 9.33 9.40 24.17
N ALA A 4 8.18 8.93 24.66
CA ALA A 4 8.13 8.08 25.85
C ALA A 4 8.79 6.71 25.62
N GLN A 5 8.69 6.17 24.41
CA GLN A 5 9.33 4.90 24.03
C GLN A 5 10.86 5.03 24.00
N LEU A 6 11.37 6.16 23.53
CA LEU A 6 12.81 6.47 23.53
C LEU A 6 13.39 6.63 24.94
N TYR A 7 12.60 7.16 25.89
CA TYR A 7 13.01 7.31 27.30
C TYR A 7 12.64 6.11 28.19
N GLY A 8 12.10 5.03 27.62
CA GLY A 8 11.73 3.82 28.35
C GLY A 8 12.93 3.04 28.94
N GLN A 9 12.63 2.07 29.82
CA GLN A 9 13.62 1.09 30.30
C GLN A 9 13.13 -0.34 30.02
N PRO A 10 13.70 -1.05 29.03
CA PRO A 10 14.74 -0.59 28.10
C PRO A 10 14.21 0.46 27.10
N PRO A 11 15.08 1.30 26.50
CA PRO A 11 14.66 2.23 25.45
C PRO A 11 14.28 1.46 24.18
N MET A 12 13.29 1.95 23.46
CA MET A 12 12.76 1.31 22.25
C MET A 12 12.54 2.35 21.14
N TRP A 13 12.71 1.93 19.89
CA TRP A 13 12.34 2.77 18.75
C TRP A 13 10.84 3.08 18.76
N PRO A 14 10.43 4.29 18.33
CA PRO A 14 9.03 4.63 18.15
C PRO A 14 8.30 3.62 17.26
N THR A 15 7.05 3.34 17.58
CA THR A 15 6.20 2.47 16.76
C THR A 15 6.09 3.04 15.34
N PRO A 16 6.40 2.24 14.29
CA PRO A 16 6.29 2.70 12.91
C PRO A 16 4.87 3.15 12.55
N THR A 17 4.78 4.16 11.69
CA THR A 17 3.53 4.73 11.19
C THR A 17 2.70 3.68 10.44
N ARG A 18 1.40 3.61 10.75
CA ARG A 18 0.45 2.64 10.15
C ARG A 18 -0.62 3.29 9.24
N GLY A 19 -0.62 4.61 9.15
CA GLY A 19 -1.60 5.41 8.41
C GLY A 19 -1.10 6.83 8.18
N VAL A 20 -1.99 7.76 7.84
CA VAL A 20 -1.59 9.17 7.72
C VAL A 20 -1.53 9.79 9.11
N SER A 21 -0.49 10.56 9.39
CA SER A 21 -0.42 11.42 10.58
C SER A 21 0.04 12.82 10.20
N GLU A 22 -0.40 13.81 10.98
CA GLU A 22 -0.08 15.22 10.75
C GLU A 22 0.36 15.87 12.06
N ILE A 23 1.34 16.76 11.97
CA ILE A 23 1.65 17.73 13.03
C ILE A 23 1.84 19.12 12.42
N ARG A 24 1.36 20.15 13.13
CA ARG A 24 1.56 21.55 12.77
C ARG A 24 2.45 22.25 13.78
N LEU A 25 3.50 22.91 13.30
CA LEU A 25 4.43 23.71 14.10
C LEU A 25 4.22 25.19 13.81
N ALA A 26 4.05 25.99 14.86
CA ALA A 26 4.06 27.45 14.76
C ALA A 26 5.47 27.99 15.04
N LEU A 27 6.22 28.26 13.98
CA LEU A 27 7.60 28.73 14.05
C LEU A 27 7.63 30.26 14.05
N ARG A 28 7.82 30.85 15.24
CA ARG A 28 7.96 32.31 15.38
C ARG A 28 9.41 32.72 15.12
N TYR A 29 9.62 33.63 14.17
CA TYR A 29 10.94 34.08 13.74
C TYR A 29 10.97 35.58 13.43
N ARG A 30 12.16 36.16 13.31
CA ARG A 30 12.35 37.53 12.82
C ARG A 30 12.73 37.48 11.35
N SER A 31 11.94 38.10 10.47
CA SER A 31 12.26 38.13 9.05
C SER A 31 13.41 39.11 8.79
N ASN A 32 14.32 38.73 7.88
CA ASN A 32 15.40 39.61 7.41
C ASN A 32 14.95 40.61 6.35
N ASP A 33 13.69 40.51 5.88
CA ASP A 33 13.13 41.42 4.88
C ASP A 33 13.09 42.86 5.40
N SER A 34 13.87 43.72 4.75
CA SER A 34 14.24 45.03 5.28
C SER A 34 13.08 46.02 5.40
N LEU A 35 12.02 45.83 4.60
CA LEU A 35 10.91 46.77 4.52
C LEU A 35 9.82 46.53 5.58
N LEU A 36 9.69 45.30 6.10
CA LEU A 36 8.66 44.93 7.09
C LEU A 36 9.18 44.94 8.53
N ARG A 37 10.50 45.06 8.72
CA ARG A 37 11.16 45.11 10.03
C ARG A 37 10.65 46.22 10.96
N HIS A 38 10.14 47.32 10.40
CA HIS A 38 9.65 48.47 11.16
C HIS A 38 8.16 48.39 11.54
N PHE A 39 7.43 47.38 11.04
CA PHE A 39 5.99 47.22 11.27
C PHE A 39 5.62 45.91 11.98
N LYS A 40 6.46 44.87 11.91
CA LYS A 40 6.28 43.60 12.63
C LYS A 40 7.62 43.07 13.15
N ASP A 41 7.75 43.00 14.47
CA ASP A 41 8.95 42.47 15.14
C ASP A 41 9.14 40.96 14.96
N THR A 42 8.05 40.22 14.70
CA THR A 42 8.08 38.76 14.51
C THR A 42 7.06 38.30 13.47
N SER A 43 7.47 37.35 12.65
CA SER A 43 6.62 36.57 11.74
C SER A 43 6.39 35.17 12.31
N THR A 44 5.32 34.50 11.89
CA THR A 44 5.05 33.09 12.24
C THR A 44 4.89 32.29 10.95
N LEU A 45 5.69 31.23 10.80
CA LEU A 45 5.51 30.22 9.77
C LEU A 45 4.75 29.04 10.39
N TYR A 46 3.60 28.70 9.84
CA TYR A 46 2.89 27.46 10.17
C TYR A 46 3.40 26.36 9.24
N LEU A 47 4.22 25.45 9.79
CA LEU A 47 4.75 24.30 9.06
C LEU A 47 3.89 23.08 9.37
N GLU A 48 3.24 22.53 8.35
CA GLU A 48 2.53 21.26 8.42
C GLU A 48 3.47 20.13 7.95
N ILE A 49 3.64 19.11 8.79
CA ILE A 49 4.41 17.91 8.48
C ILE A 49 3.41 16.76 8.43
N VAL A 50 3.29 16.14 7.26
CA VAL A 50 2.41 14.99 7.01
C VAL A 50 3.28 13.77 6.77
N ASP A 51 3.10 12.74 7.58
CA ASP A 51 3.74 11.43 7.44
C ASP A 51 2.72 10.41 6.93
N TYR A 52 3.10 9.64 5.91
CA TYR A 52 2.26 8.63 5.29
C TYR A 52 3.11 7.44 4.79
N PRO A 53 2.53 6.23 4.70
CA PRO A 53 3.26 5.07 4.20
C PRO A 53 3.62 5.20 2.72
N GLY A 54 4.90 5.16 2.39
CA GLY A 54 5.39 5.25 1.01
C GLY A 54 4.87 4.12 0.11
N GLU A 55 4.52 2.97 0.67
CA GLU A 55 3.93 1.84 -0.05
C GLU A 55 2.61 2.21 -0.74
N TRP A 56 1.90 3.23 -0.27
CA TRP A 56 0.68 3.68 -0.91
C TRP A 56 0.92 4.36 -2.26
N LEU A 57 2.14 4.87 -2.49
CA LEU A 57 2.53 5.40 -3.79
C LEU A 57 2.84 4.29 -4.81
N LEU A 58 3.06 3.05 -4.34
CA LEU A 58 3.26 1.91 -5.23
C LEU A 58 2.04 1.68 -6.11
N ASP A 59 0.85 2.10 -5.68
CA ASP A 59 -0.41 1.91 -6.41
C ASP A 59 -0.67 3.01 -7.45
N LEU A 60 0.11 4.10 -7.48
CA LEU A 60 -0.08 5.19 -8.45
C LEU A 60 -0.12 4.71 -9.92
N PRO A 61 0.74 3.78 -10.38
CA PRO A 61 0.69 3.29 -11.76
C PRO A 61 -0.62 2.56 -12.10
N MET A 62 -1.39 2.09 -11.11
CA MET A 62 -2.68 1.42 -11.36
C MET A 62 -3.73 2.38 -11.90
N LEU A 63 -3.61 3.70 -11.65
CA LEU A 63 -4.53 4.71 -12.20
C LEU A 63 -4.51 4.77 -13.73
N ALA A 64 -3.43 4.33 -14.36
CA ALA A 64 -3.24 4.33 -15.80
C ALA A 64 -3.44 2.95 -16.44
N GLN A 65 -3.94 1.96 -15.69
CA GLN A 65 -4.07 0.58 -16.13
C GLN A 65 -5.50 0.07 -15.89
N ASP A 66 -6.00 -0.72 -16.82
CA ASP A 66 -7.16 -1.57 -16.55
C ASP A 66 -6.73 -2.81 -15.72
N TYR A 67 -7.73 -3.50 -15.18
CA TYR A 67 -7.52 -4.67 -14.32
C TYR A 67 -6.80 -5.84 -15.02
N LEU A 68 -7.04 -6.08 -16.31
CA LEU A 68 -6.45 -7.20 -17.04
C LEU A 68 -4.98 -6.94 -17.37
N SER A 69 -4.66 -5.70 -17.77
CA SER A 69 -3.31 -5.20 -17.96
C SER A 69 -2.49 -5.31 -16.66
N TRP A 70 -3.05 -4.83 -15.55
CA TRP A 70 -2.42 -4.99 -14.24
C TRP A 70 -2.25 -6.47 -13.86
N SER A 71 -3.26 -7.30 -14.11
CA SER A 71 -3.20 -8.74 -13.82
C SER A 71 -2.04 -9.42 -14.56
N ARG A 72 -1.87 -9.15 -15.85
CA ARG A 72 -0.72 -9.67 -16.63
C ARG A 72 0.62 -9.20 -16.10
N GLN A 73 0.72 -7.92 -15.74
CA GLN A 73 1.94 -7.39 -15.15
C GLN A 73 2.30 -8.16 -13.87
N MET A 74 1.32 -8.36 -12.98
CA MET A 74 1.55 -9.00 -11.69
C MET A 74 1.82 -10.50 -11.80
N THR A 75 1.14 -11.21 -12.70
CA THR A 75 1.41 -12.64 -12.94
C THR A 75 2.75 -12.86 -13.64
N GLY A 76 3.18 -11.94 -14.51
CA GLY A 76 4.49 -11.97 -15.17
C GLY A 76 5.67 -11.92 -14.19
N LEU A 77 5.48 -11.36 -12.99
CA LEU A 77 6.49 -11.30 -11.93
C LEU A 77 6.67 -12.60 -11.14
N LEU A 78 5.76 -13.58 -11.29
CA LEU A 78 5.71 -14.79 -10.45
C LEU A 78 6.75 -15.84 -10.89
N GLN A 79 8.02 -15.44 -10.86
CA GLN A 79 9.18 -16.23 -11.25
C GLN A 79 10.19 -16.29 -10.09
N GLY A 80 11.08 -17.29 -10.10
CA GLY A 80 12.05 -17.51 -9.02
C GLY A 80 11.36 -17.66 -7.66
N GLN A 81 11.88 -16.98 -6.62
CA GLN A 81 11.32 -17.04 -5.26
C GLN A 81 9.86 -16.55 -5.18
N ARG A 82 9.45 -15.61 -6.05
CA ARG A 82 8.05 -15.15 -6.10
C ARG A 82 7.10 -16.26 -6.54
N ALA A 83 7.55 -17.22 -7.35
CA ALA A 83 6.76 -18.38 -7.70
C ALA A 83 6.50 -19.27 -6.46
N GLU A 84 7.51 -19.47 -5.62
CA GLU A 84 7.38 -20.26 -4.40
C GLU A 84 6.40 -19.60 -3.42
N TRP A 85 6.55 -18.31 -3.14
CA TRP A 85 5.66 -17.60 -2.21
C TRP A 85 4.21 -17.48 -2.70
N SER A 86 4.01 -17.39 -4.02
CA SER A 86 2.67 -17.33 -4.63
C SER A 86 2.03 -18.71 -4.86
N ALA A 87 2.69 -19.81 -4.49
CA ALA A 87 2.22 -21.17 -4.77
C ALA A 87 0.79 -21.43 -4.23
N ARG A 88 0.50 -21.01 -3.00
CA ARG A 88 -0.84 -21.14 -2.40
C ARG A 88 -1.89 -20.40 -3.20
N TRP A 89 -1.61 -19.14 -3.57
CA TRP A 89 -2.53 -18.33 -4.38
C TRP A 89 -2.79 -19.00 -5.74
N ARG A 90 -1.75 -19.47 -6.44
CA ARG A 90 -1.89 -20.18 -7.73
C ARG A 90 -2.72 -21.45 -7.61
N GLN A 91 -2.56 -22.21 -6.54
CA GLN A 91 -3.35 -23.42 -6.27
C GLN A 91 -4.83 -23.10 -6.07
N LEU A 92 -5.17 -22.06 -5.31
CA LEU A 92 -6.57 -21.66 -5.10
C LEU A 92 -7.21 -21.10 -6.37
N CYS A 93 -6.41 -20.46 -7.22
CA CYS A 93 -6.82 -19.98 -8.53
C CYS A 93 -7.09 -21.10 -9.53
N ALA A 94 -6.54 -22.30 -9.32
CA ALA A 94 -6.74 -23.41 -10.25
C ALA A 94 -8.22 -23.80 -10.33
N GLY A 95 -8.75 -23.87 -11.56
CA GLY A 95 -10.15 -24.20 -11.80
C GLY A 95 -11.13 -23.10 -11.35
N LEU A 96 -10.69 -21.85 -11.25
CA LEU A 96 -11.61 -20.71 -11.27
C LEU A 96 -12.20 -20.57 -12.67
N ASP A 97 -13.53 -20.51 -12.73
CA ASP A 97 -14.27 -20.11 -13.92
C ASP A 97 -14.73 -18.66 -13.72
N PRO A 98 -14.24 -17.69 -14.51
CA PRO A 98 -14.66 -16.30 -14.38
C PRO A 98 -16.11 -16.06 -14.76
N LEU A 99 -16.75 -17.01 -15.46
CA LEU A 99 -18.14 -16.89 -15.91
C LEU A 99 -19.12 -17.64 -14.99
N ALA A 100 -18.61 -18.35 -13.97
CA ALA A 100 -19.44 -18.98 -12.97
C ALA A 100 -20.00 -17.95 -11.98
N PRO A 101 -21.13 -18.25 -11.30
CA PRO A 101 -21.62 -17.42 -10.19
C PRO A 101 -20.52 -17.20 -9.13
N ALA A 102 -20.43 -15.96 -8.63
CA ALA A 102 -19.42 -15.59 -7.65
C ALA A 102 -19.64 -16.33 -6.32
N ASP A 103 -18.57 -16.98 -5.83
CA ASP A 103 -18.47 -17.52 -4.47
C ASP A 103 -17.61 -16.57 -3.64
N GLU A 104 -18.26 -15.70 -2.87
CA GLU A 104 -17.60 -14.65 -2.09
C GLU A 104 -16.58 -15.22 -1.10
N ALA A 105 -16.88 -16.36 -0.46
CA ALA A 105 -15.98 -16.97 0.51
C ALA A 105 -14.71 -17.49 -0.18
N ARG A 106 -14.86 -18.17 -1.32
CA ARG A 106 -13.73 -18.63 -2.13
C ARG A 106 -12.88 -17.46 -2.63
N LEU A 107 -13.52 -16.39 -3.13
CA LEU A 107 -12.81 -15.20 -3.62
C LEU A 107 -12.05 -14.49 -2.50
N ALA A 108 -12.62 -14.40 -1.30
CA ALA A 108 -11.95 -13.84 -0.13
C ALA A 108 -10.72 -14.65 0.27
N ASP A 109 -10.79 -15.99 0.25
CA ASP A 109 -9.65 -16.87 0.53
C ASP A 109 -8.51 -16.69 -0.48
N ILE A 110 -8.84 -16.51 -1.77
CA ILE A 110 -7.85 -16.25 -2.81
C ILE A 110 -7.19 -14.87 -2.61
N ALA A 111 -7.99 -13.84 -2.33
CA ALA A 111 -7.48 -12.49 -2.05
C ALA A 111 -6.56 -12.47 -0.81
N ALA A 112 -6.91 -13.24 0.23
CA ALA A 112 -6.06 -13.42 1.41
C ALA A 112 -4.73 -14.10 1.05
N ALA A 113 -4.75 -15.15 0.21
CA ALA A 113 -3.53 -15.81 -0.25
C ALA A 113 -2.63 -14.90 -1.10
N TRP A 114 -3.21 -13.98 -1.89
CA TRP A 114 -2.45 -12.95 -2.59
C TRP A 114 -1.81 -11.96 -1.62
N THR A 115 -2.57 -11.51 -0.61
CA THR A 115 -2.07 -10.61 0.45
C THR A 115 -0.90 -11.24 1.22
N ASP A 116 -1.00 -12.53 1.56
CA ASP A 116 0.08 -13.29 2.22
C ASP A 116 1.37 -13.30 1.37
N TYR A 117 1.23 -13.50 0.05
CA TYR A 117 2.34 -13.40 -0.89
C TYR A 117 2.97 -12.00 -0.90
N LEU A 118 2.18 -10.93 -0.92
CA LEU A 118 2.70 -9.56 -0.87
C LEU A 118 3.44 -9.27 0.45
N HIS A 119 2.93 -9.78 1.57
CA HIS A 119 3.64 -9.72 2.85
C HIS A 119 4.97 -10.48 2.83
N ALA A 120 5.04 -11.65 2.16
CA ALA A 120 6.29 -12.37 1.96
C ALA A 120 7.29 -11.54 1.15
N CYS A 121 6.88 -10.99 0.01
CA CYS A 121 7.71 -10.11 -0.80
C CYS A 121 8.23 -8.90 0.00
N LYS A 122 7.38 -8.28 0.82
CA LYS A 122 7.77 -7.15 1.67
C LYS A 122 8.83 -7.53 2.70
N ARG A 123 8.71 -8.69 3.35
CA ARG A 123 9.70 -9.18 4.33
C ARG A 123 11.07 -9.38 3.70
N GLU A 124 11.11 -9.79 2.44
CA GLU A 124 12.34 -9.97 1.67
C GLU A 124 12.86 -8.68 1.01
N GLY A 125 12.27 -7.53 1.35
CA GLY A 125 12.73 -6.21 0.91
C GLY A 125 12.34 -5.85 -0.53
N LEU A 126 11.37 -6.55 -1.14
CA LEU A 126 10.91 -6.21 -2.49
C LEU A 126 10.03 -4.96 -2.47
N HIS A 127 10.34 -4.01 -3.35
CA HIS A 127 9.64 -2.72 -3.42
C HIS A 127 8.50 -2.70 -4.44
N PHE A 128 8.55 -3.56 -5.47
CA PHE A 128 7.45 -3.68 -6.43
C PHE A 128 6.46 -4.76 -5.95
N ILE A 129 5.53 -4.32 -5.09
CA ILE A 129 4.43 -5.12 -4.52
C ILE A 129 3.14 -4.30 -4.66
N GLN A 130 2.15 -4.86 -5.34
CA GLN A 130 0.86 -4.20 -5.58
C GLN A 130 -0.28 -5.20 -5.33
N PRO A 131 -1.39 -4.74 -4.72
CA PRO A 131 -1.63 -3.38 -4.25
C PRO A 131 -0.92 -3.08 -2.91
N GLY A 132 -0.29 -1.92 -2.77
CA GLY A 132 0.42 -1.47 -1.58
C GLY A 132 -0.50 -1.35 -0.35
N ARG A 133 -1.78 -1.03 -0.56
CA ARG A 133 -2.79 -1.03 0.52
C ARG A 133 -3.00 -2.40 1.16
N PHE A 134 -2.67 -3.50 0.50
CA PHE A 134 -2.87 -4.84 1.05
C PHE A 134 -1.90 -5.10 2.21
N VAL A 135 -0.66 -4.62 2.10
CA VAL A 135 0.37 -4.79 3.13
C VAL A 135 0.31 -3.74 4.23
N LEU A 136 -0.33 -2.59 3.98
CA LEU A 136 -0.57 -1.51 4.93
C LEU A 136 -2.00 -0.95 4.75
N PRO A 137 -3.02 -1.68 5.22
CA PRO A 137 -4.42 -1.34 4.94
C PRO A 137 -4.92 -0.10 5.70
N GLY A 138 -4.29 0.26 6.82
CA GLY A 138 -4.79 1.32 7.70
C GLY A 138 -6.24 1.05 8.07
N GLU A 139 -7.09 2.08 7.95
CA GLU A 139 -8.54 2.00 8.23
C GLU A 139 -9.32 1.12 7.25
N MET A 140 -8.73 0.71 6.11
CA MET A 140 -9.40 -0.15 5.12
C MET A 140 -9.27 -1.64 5.41
N ALA A 141 -8.69 -2.03 6.56
CA ALA A 141 -8.52 -3.43 6.92
C ALA A 141 -9.88 -4.16 6.94
N GLY A 142 -9.99 -5.24 6.18
CA GLY A 142 -11.23 -6.01 6.02
C GLY A 142 -12.27 -5.38 5.08
N ALA A 143 -11.97 -4.24 4.46
CA ALA A 143 -12.88 -3.64 3.47
C ALA A 143 -12.98 -4.53 2.22
N PRO A 144 -14.18 -4.69 1.62
CA PRO A 144 -14.35 -5.43 0.37
C PRO A 144 -13.47 -4.92 -0.78
N ALA A 145 -13.15 -3.62 -0.78
CA ALA A 145 -12.24 -3.01 -1.76
C ALA A 145 -10.80 -3.57 -1.71
N LEU A 146 -10.42 -4.28 -0.64
CA LEU A 146 -9.13 -4.98 -0.51
C LEU A 146 -9.26 -6.51 -0.72
N GLN A 147 -10.37 -6.98 -1.29
CA GLN A 147 -10.63 -8.38 -1.57
C GLN A 147 -10.59 -8.66 -3.08
N PHE A 148 -9.46 -8.34 -3.71
CA PHE A 148 -9.19 -8.69 -5.10
C PHE A 148 -7.77 -9.21 -5.28
N PHE A 149 -7.47 -9.77 -6.44
CA PHE A 149 -6.18 -10.38 -6.76
C PHE A 149 -5.97 -10.27 -8.28
N PRO A 150 -4.76 -10.39 -8.82
CA PRO A 150 -4.57 -10.40 -10.27
C PRO A 150 -5.25 -11.63 -10.87
N TRP A 151 -5.92 -11.49 -12.01
CA TRP A 151 -6.46 -12.64 -12.70
C TRP A 151 -5.32 -13.57 -13.17
N PRO A 152 -5.36 -14.88 -12.85
CA PRO A 152 -4.22 -15.78 -13.02
C PRO A 152 -3.88 -16.08 -14.48
N ASP A 153 -4.88 -16.12 -15.37
CA ASP A 153 -4.70 -16.44 -16.79
C ASP A 153 -5.64 -15.59 -17.65
N VAL A 154 -5.15 -14.41 -18.04
CA VAL A 154 -5.92 -13.44 -18.82
C VAL A 154 -6.13 -13.91 -20.26
N ASP A 155 -5.19 -14.68 -20.80
CA ASP A 155 -5.15 -15.01 -22.23
C ASP A 155 -5.96 -16.28 -22.56
N ALA A 156 -6.22 -17.17 -21.59
CA ALA A 156 -6.98 -18.40 -21.81
C ALA A 156 -8.42 -18.20 -22.31
N ILE A 157 -9.10 -17.14 -21.85
CA ILE A 157 -10.52 -16.91 -22.15
C ILE A 157 -10.70 -15.73 -23.12
N GLY A 158 -9.66 -14.88 -23.24
CA GLY A 158 -9.62 -13.70 -24.10
C GLY A 158 -10.25 -12.48 -23.41
N GLU A 159 -9.58 -11.32 -23.50
CA GLU A 159 -9.99 -10.08 -22.82
C GLU A 159 -11.44 -9.70 -23.07
N ALA A 160 -11.92 -9.82 -24.32
CA ALA A 160 -13.27 -9.42 -24.70
C ALA A 160 -14.38 -10.23 -23.99
N LYS A 161 -14.05 -11.39 -23.41
CA LYS A 161 -14.99 -12.18 -22.60
C LYS A 161 -14.86 -11.91 -21.10
N LEU A 162 -13.77 -11.26 -20.68
CA LEU A 162 -13.48 -10.93 -19.28
C LEU A 162 -13.80 -9.46 -18.94
N ALA A 163 -13.78 -8.57 -19.93
CA ALA A 163 -14.14 -7.16 -19.84
C ALA A 163 -15.65 -6.94 -19.95
#